data_AF-K0BDD0-F1
#
_entry.id   AF-K0BDD0-F1
#
_cell.length_a   1.000
_cell.length_b   1.000
_cell.length_c   1.000
_cell.angle_alpha   90.00
_cell.angle_beta   90.00
_cell.angle_gamma   90.00
#
_symmetry.space_group_name_H-M   'P 1'
#
loop_
_entity.id
_entity.type
_entity.pdbx_description
1 polymer ?
#
loop_
_entity_poly.entity_id
_entity_poly.type
_entity_poly.pdbx_seq_one_letter_code
_entity_poly.pdbx_strand_id
1 'polypeptide(L)'
;MTNTKQILILPVLVALVSVLAFTGQDASALVSTVDDKISCNAPAIGGAWNSVTSTCVVGTLVIGPTDKLIIGSDTTFSIGSVTSSGVIVNRGTIHIASGGVITTSGEFTNNGVIDSTKGTITNSGPFKNIGELTSSGTITNGPTGVIKNEGYLTSTGVITTSGAIKVGVDGVLISSGTFTNSLNLVNSGTIMTSGTFTNSGPVMNFDTILNDGLFSNSNTITNWGNILNLCSGSITNSGTIAIHKVIELCIA
;
A
#
# COMPACT_ATOMS: atom_id res chain seq x y z
N MET A 1 -42.66 -48.46 -1.94
CA MET A 1 -42.03 -47.26 -2.52
C MET A 1 -41.68 -46.31 -1.39
N THR A 2 -40.43 -46.33 -0.93
CA THR A 2 -39.90 -45.35 0.01
C THR A 2 -38.45 -45.14 -0.38
N ASN A 3 -38.21 -43.98 -1.00
CA ASN A 3 -36.99 -43.61 -1.68
C ASN A 3 -35.86 -43.32 -0.69
N THR A 4 -34.74 -44.01 -0.90
CA THR A 4 -33.41 -43.69 -0.40
C THR A 4 -33.00 -42.30 -0.90
N LYS A 5 -32.63 -41.36 -0.02
CA LYS A 5 -31.98 -40.11 -0.43
C LYS A 5 -30.51 -40.13 0.00
N GLN A 6 -29.66 -40.07 -1.02
CA GLN A 6 -28.21 -40.03 -0.97
C GLN A 6 -27.71 -38.77 -0.25
N ILE A 7 -26.68 -38.92 0.58
CA ILE A 7 -25.91 -37.82 1.16
C ILE A 7 -24.93 -37.33 0.09
N LEU A 8 -25.14 -36.11 -0.40
CA LEU A 8 -24.21 -35.42 -1.29
C LEU A 8 -23.21 -34.64 -0.42
N ILE A 9 -21.95 -35.05 -0.43
CA ILE A 9 -20.83 -34.28 0.14
C ILE A 9 -20.44 -33.23 -0.91
N LEU A 10 -20.54 -31.94 -0.55
CA LEU A 10 -19.90 -30.85 -1.31
C LEU A 10 -19.00 -30.06 -0.34
N PRO A 11 -17.68 -29.97 -0.61
CA PRO A 11 -16.75 -29.18 0.19
C PRO A 11 -16.73 -27.72 -0.30
N VAL A 12 -16.07 -26.86 0.49
CA VAL A 12 -15.65 -25.46 0.21
C VAL A 12 -16.39 -24.37 1.01
N LEU A 13 -15.82 -24.13 2.20
CA LEU A 13 -15.24 -22.86 2.65
C LEU A 13 -16.14 -21.62 2.80
N VAL A 14 -16.67 -21.43 4.01
CA VAL A 14 -16.64 -20.12 4.69
C VAL A 14 -16.28 -20.39 6.15
N ALA A 15 -15.00 -20.32 6.48
CA ALA A 15 -14.55 -20.30 7.86
C ALA A 15 -14.84 -18.89 8.42
N LEU A 16 -16.06 -18.71 8.93
CA LEU A 16 -16.34 -17.63 9.87
C LEU A 16 -15.56 -17.98 11.15
N VAL A 17 -14.40 -17.36 11.35
CA VAL A 17 -13.66 -17.48 12.61
C VAL A 17 -14.49 -16.77 13.68
N SER A 18 -15.36 -17.53 14.34
CA SER A 18 -15.97 -17.13 15.59
C SER A 18 -14.86 -17.04 16.63
N VAL A 19 -14.45 -15.81 16.93
CA VAL A 19 -13.62 -15.51 18.09
C VAL A 19 -14.39 -15.98 19.31
N LEU A 20 -13.96 -17.11 19.88
CA LEU A 20 -14.37 -17.54 21.20
C LEU A 20 -13.96 -16.43 22.17
N ALA A 21 -14.97 -15.79 22.74
CA ALA A 21 -14.84 -14.77 23.76
C ALA A 21 -14.09 -15.35 24.97
N PHE A 22 -12.80 -15.08 25.05
CA PHE A 22 -12.11 -15.04 26.33
C PHE A 22 -12.59 -13.78 27.05
N THR A 23 -13.34 -14.02 28.13
CA THR A 23 -13.49 -13.22 29.34
C THR A 23 -12.97 -11.78 29.28
N GLY A 24 -13.88 -10.81 29.48
CA GLY A 24 -13.54 -9.40 29.53
C GLY A 24 -12.35 -9.09 30.44
N GLN A 25 -11.25 -8.68 29.82
CA GLN A 25 -10.15 -7.97 30.42
C GLN A 25 -9.64 -6.94 29.40
N ASP A 26 -9.71 -5.68 29.82
CA ASP A 26 -9.11 -4.46 29.26
C ASP A 26 -9.53 -4.02 27.85
N ALA A 27 -10.68 -3.34 27.80
CA ALA A 27 -11.04 -2.36 26.78
C ALA A 27 -10.18 -1.07 26.88
N SER A 28 -8.89 -1.19 27.19
CA SER A 28 -7.94 -0.08 27.15
C SER A 28 -7.18 -0.15 25.83
N ALA A 29 -7.18 0.96 25.09
CA ALA A 29 -6.34 1.13 23.91
C ALA A 29 -4.88 0.80 24.28
N LEU A 30 -4.30 -0.23 23.67
CA LEU A 30 -2.91 -0.57 23.90
C LEU A 30 -2.02 0.26 22.99
N VAL A 31 -1.08 1.00 23.58
CA VAL A 31 -0.03 1.70 22.82
C VAL A 31 1.27 0.95 23.01
N SER A 32 1.74 0.30 21.94
CA SER A 32 3.01 -0.42 21.92
C SER A 32 4.02 0.37 21.09
N THR A 33 5.09 0.81 21.73
CA THR A 33 6.24 1.42 21.03
C THR A 33 7.36 0.41 20.99
N VAL A 34 7.87 0.10 19.80
CA VAL A 34 9.01 -0.81 19.58
C VAL A 34 10.24 0.03 19.30
N ASP A 35 11.12 0.16 20.28
CA ASP A 35 12.35 0.95 20.22
C ASP A 35 13.58 0.24 20.82
N ASP A 36 13.37 -0.90 21.49
CA ASP A 36 14.43 -1.65 22.16
C ASP A 36 14.11 -3.14 22.33
N LYS A 37 15.00 -3.84 23.04
CA LYS A 37 14.83 -5.26 23.35
C LYS A 37 13.60 -5.56 24.20
N ILE A 38 13.30 -4.70 25.17
CA ILE A 38 12.22 -4.95 26.14
C ILE A 38 10.87 -4.84 25.44
N SER A 39 10.68 -3.77 24.69
CA SER A 39 9.47 -3.52 23.91
C SER A 39 9.25 -4.55 22.79
N CYS A 40 10.30 -4.92 22.06
CA CYS A 40 10.21 -5.94 21.01
C CYS A 40 9.80 -7.32 21.55
N ASN A 41 10.38 -7.73 22.68
CA ASN A 41 10.11 -9.02 23.28
C ASN A 41 8.85 -9.02 24.15
N ALA A 42 8.18 -7.87 24.31
CA ALA A 42 6.97 -7.77 25.10
C ALA A 42 5.86 -8.66 24.52
N PRO A 43 4.98 -9.25 25.35
CA PRO A 43 3.91 -10.14 24.87
C PRO A 43 3.00 -9.53 23.80
N ALA A 44 2.83 -8.20 23.81
CA ALA A 44 2.03 -7.47 22.83
C ALA A 44 2.63 -7.49 21.41
N ILE A 45 3.95 -7.60 21.30
CA ILE A 45 4.68 -7.61 20.01
C ILE A 45 5.10 -9.04 19.66
N GLY A 46 5.54 -9.82 20.65
CA GLY A 46 5.95 -11.20 20.48
C GLY A 46 7.18 -11.36 19.56
N GLY A 47 8.01 -10.33 19.46
CA GLY A 47 9.16 -10.28 18.57
C GLY A 47 10.43 -10.84 19.19
N ALA A 48 11.46 -10.97 18.35
CA ALA A 48 12.83 -11.28 18.74
C ALA A 48 13.76 -10.12 18.37
N TRP A 49 14.38 -9.49 19.36
CA TRP A 49 15.30 -8.38 19.16
C TRP A 49 16.73 -8.83 18.79
N ASN A 50 17.29 -8.22 17.76
CA ASN A 50 18.71 -8.24 17.42
C ASN A 50 19.35 -6.90 17.81
N SER A 51 20.23 -6.93 18.83
CA SER A 51 20.90 -5.74 19.35
C SER A 51 22.02 -5.19 18.46
N VAL A 52 22.53 -5.98 17.51
CA VAL A 52 23.59 -5.54 16.59
C VAL A 52 23.01 -4.61 15.51
N THR A 53 21.79 -4.92 15.06
CA THR A 53 21.13 -4.23 13.94
C THR A 53 19.91 -3.41 14.37
N SER A 54 19.66 -3.30 15.68
CA SER A 54 18.44 -2.70 16.25
C SER A 54 17.17 -3.20 15.55
N THR A 55 17.09 -4.51 15.34
CA THR A 55 16.02 -5.12 14.54
C THR A 55 15.10 -5.94 15.43
N CYS A 56 13.80 -5.62 15.40
CA CYS A 56 12.75 -6.46 15.96
C CYS A 56 12.17 -7.35 14.86
N VAL A 57 12.35 -8.66 14.98
CA VAL A 57 11.79 -9.63 14.03
C VAL A 57 10.48 -10.18 14.57
N VAL A 58 9.40 -10.04 13.81
CA VAL A 58 8.05 -10.48 14.20
C VAL A 58 7.47 -11.41 13.15
N GLY A 59 7.01 -12.59 13.58
CA GLY A 59 6.38 -13.57 12.69
C GLY A 59 5.00 -13.11 12.24
N THR A 60 4.05 -13.04 13.17
CA THR A 60 2.68 -12.58 12.92
C THR A 60 2.27 -11.60 14.02
N LEU A 61 1.66 -10.47 13.64
CA LEU A 61 1.12 -9.49 14.57
C LEU A 61 -0.28 -9.05 14.13
N VAL A 62 -1.18 -8.93 15.11
CA VAL A 62 -2.54 -8.41 14.91
C VAL A 62 -2.71 -7.19 15.80
N ILE A 63 -3.17 -6.08 15.21
CA ILE A 63 -3.41 -4.81 15.90
C ILE A 63 -4.91 -4.53 15.87
N GLY A 64 -5.53 -4.52 17.04
CA GLY A 64 -6.95 -4.29 17.22
C GLY A 64 -7.35 -2.85 16.88
N PRO A 65 -8.66 -2.57 16.71
CA PRO A 65 -9.16 -1.27 16.22
C PRO A 65 -8.88 -0.11 17.17
N THR A 66 -8.67 -0.40 18.45
CA THR A 66 -8.33 0.59 19.49
C THR A 66 -6.83 0.70 19.74
N ASP A 67 -6.03 -0.19 19.16
CA ASP A 67 -4.61 -0.31 19.48
C ASP A 67 -3.76 0.58 18.57
N LYS A 68 -2.58 0.92 19.07
CA LYS A 68 -1.59 1.71 18.36
C LYS A 68 -0.22 1.07 18.43
N LEU A 69 0.36 0.80 17.27
CA LEU A 69 1.76 0.41 17.13
C LEU A 69 2.59 1.61 16.69
N ILE A 70 3.71 1.85 17.37
CA ILE A 70 4.72 2.84 17.00
C ILE A 70 6.05 2.13 16.81
N ILE A 71 6.68 2.32 15.65
CA ILE A 71 8.04 1.85 15.39
C ILE A 71 8.98 3.03 15.65
N GLY A 72 9.95 2.86 16.56
CA GLY A 72 10.93 3.87 16.92
C GLY A 72 11.85 4.27 15.76
N SER A 73 12.42 5.47 15.80
CA SER A 73 13.22 6.05 14.71
C SER A 73 14.43 5.21 14.29
N ASP A 74 15.06 4.57 15.26
CA ASP A 74 16.32 3.83 15.06
C ASP A 74 16.10 2.31 15.09
N THR A 75 14.85 1.89 14.83
CA THR A 75 14.44 0.49 14.87
C THR A 75 14.07 0.00 13.48
N THR A 76 14.55 -1.20 13.14
CA THR A 76 14.05 -1.97 12.01
C THR A 76 13.03 -2.99 12.50
N PHE A 77 11.77 -2.83 12.09
CA PHE A 77 10.68 -3.75 12.34
C PHE A 77 10.55 -4.71 11.15
N SER A 78 11.18 -5.87 11.26
CA SER A 78 11.18 -6.90 10.21
C SER A 78 10.03 -7.87 10.43
N ILE A 79 9.12 -7.96 9.46
CA ILE A 79 7.86 -8.67 9.65
C ILE A 79 7.66 -9.84 8.67
N GLY A 80 6.99 -10.89 9.16
CA GLY A 80 6.32 -11.88 8.35
C GLY A 80 4.92 -11.41 7.95
N SER A 81 3.99 -11.28 8.89
CA SER A 81 2.62 -10.85 8.64
C SER A 81 2.13 -9.84 9.69
N VAL A 82 1.54 -8.73 9.24
CA VAL A 82 0.86 -7.76 10.10
C VAL A 82 -0.56 -7.54 9.58
N THR A 83 -1.55 -7.70 10.46
CA THR A 83 -2.94 -7.30 10.18
C THR A 83 -3.36 -6.22 11.16
N SER A 84 -3.78 -5.06 10.68
CA SER A 84 -4.16 -3.92 11.53
C SER A 84 -5.53 -3.38 11.18
N SER A 85 -6.35 -3.24 12.20
CA SER A 85 -7.55 -2.37 12.18
C SER A 85 -7.37 -1.12 13.02
N GLY A 86 -6.27 -1.04 13.79
CA GLY A 86 -5.89 0.12 14.60
C GLY A 86 -4.90 1.03 13.90
N VAL A 87 -4.10 1.75 14.68
CA VAL A 87 -3.17 2.77 14.18
C VAL A 87 -1.76 2.23 14.11
N ILE A 88 -1.09 2.38 12.97
CA ILE A 88 0.35 2.13 12.82
C ILE A 88 1.06 3.46 12.53
N VAL A 89 2.10 3.76 13.31
CA VAL A 89 3.01 4.88 13.05
C VAL A 89 4.42 4.35 12.89
N ASN A 90 4.95 4.41 11.67
CA ASN A 90 6.35 4.12 11.42
C ASN A 90 7.20 5.40 11.54
N ARG A 91 8.19 5.41 12.44
CA ARG A 91 9.22 6.46 12.50
C ARG A 91 10.60 5.95 12.11
N GLY A 92 10.81 4.64 12.09
CA GLY A 92 12.05 3.98 11.67
C GLY A 92 11.86 3.23 10.37
N THR A 93 12.25 1.95 10.36
CA THR A 93 12.16 1.11 9.16
C THR A 93 11.17 -0.02 9.39
N ILE A 94 10.21 -0.22 8.48
CA ILE A 94 9.47 -1.48 8.37
C ILE A 94 10.05 -2.26 7.20
N HIS A 95 10.59 -3.44 7.46
CA HIS A 95 11.06 -4.35 6.43
C HIS A 95 10.06 -5.50 6.27
N ILE A 96 9.45 -5.61 5.09
CA ILE A 96 8.54 -6.69 4.73
C ILE A 96 9.36 -7.72 3.95
N ALA A 97 9.63 -8.85 4.60
CA ALA A 97 10.41 -9.93 4.01
C ALA A 97 9.71 -10.52 2.78
N SER A 98 10.43 -11.34 2.00
CA SER A 98 9.87 -12.06 0.86
C SER A 98 8.69 -12.93 1.29
N GLY A 99 7.53 -12.73 0.63
CA GLY A 99 6.28 -13.40 0.99
C GLY A 99 5.59 -12.84 2.24
N GLY A 100 6.18 -11.83 2.89
CA GLY A 100 5.56 -11.14 4.01
C GLY A 100 4.40 -10.25 3.59
N VAL A 101 3.49 -9.96 4.52
CA VAL A 101 2.21 -9.29 4.25
C VAL A 101 1.93 -8.20 5.28
N ILE A 102 1.50 -7.03 4.81
CA ILE A 102 0.77 -6.05 5.62
C ILE A 102 -0.64 -5.96 5.08
N THR A 103 -1.63 -6.11 5.95
CA THR A 103 -3.03 -5.78 5.66
C THR A 103 -3.50 -4.73 6.67
N THR A 104 -3.90 -3.56 6.20
CA THR A 104 -4.39 -2.48 7.07
C THR A 104 -5.76 -1.99 6.63
N SER A 105 -6.69 -1.89 7.58
CA SER A 105 -7.96 -1.18 7.45
C SER A 105 -8.06 0.05 8.36
N GLY A 106 -7.15 0.16 9.35
CA GLY A 106 -7.00 1.34 10.18
C GLY A 106 -6.00 2.35 9.60
N GLU A 107 -5.67 3.37 10.39
CA GLU A 107 -4.75 4.43 9.98
C GLU A 107 -3.30 3.93 9.95
N PHE A 108 -2.62 4.14 8.82
CA PHE A 108 -1.19 3.90 8.68
C PHE A 108 -0.49 5.21 8.34
N THR A 109 0.46 5.64 9.17
CA THR A 109 1.35 6.76 8.87
C THR A 109 2.80 6.29 8.77
N ASN A 110 3.42 6.49 7.61
CA ASN A 110 4.84 6.28 7.40
C ASN A 110 5.61 7.61 7.44
N ASN A 111 6.40 7.83 8.49
CA ASN A 111 7.35 8.94 8.57
C ASN A 111 8.80 8.51 8.31
N GLY A 112 9.06 7.20 8.27
CA GLY A 112 10.39 6.62 8.03
C GLY A 112 10.44 5.88 6.71
N VAL A 113 11.00 4.67 6.73
CA VAL A 113 11.17 3.83 5.54
C VAL A 113 10.29 2.58 5.61
N ILE A 114 9.63 2.26 4.51
CA ILE A 114 9.04 0.94 4.28
C ILE A 114 9.78 0.32 3.10
N ASP A 115 10.41 -0.83 3.34
CA ASP A 115 11.03 -1.64 2.30
C ASP A 115 10.30 -2.97 2.18
N SER A 116 9.74 -3.23 1.01
CA SER A 116 9.04 -4.46 0.69
C SER A 116 9.76 -5.23 -0.40
N THR A 117 10.52 -6.24 0.01
CA THR A 117 11.25 -7.12 -0.90
C THR A 117 10.38 -8.31 -1.28
N LYS A 118 9.61 -8.20 -2.37
CA LYS A 118 8.61 -9.21 -2.81
C LYS A 118 7.53 -9.52 -1.76
N GLY A 119 7.21 -8.55 -0.90
CA GLY A 119 6.09 -8.63 0.04
C GLY A 119 4.78 -8.16 -0.58
N THR A 120 3.70 -8.22 0.20
CA THR A 120 2.39 -7.68 -0.19
C THR A 120 1.93 -6.63 0.82
N ILE A 121 1.50 -5.47 0.34
CA ILE A 121 0.84 -4.43 1.12
C ILE A 121 -0.60 -4.31 0.63
N THR A 122 -1.58 -4.54 1.50
CA THR A 122 -3.00 -4.36 1.22
C THR A 122 -3.56 -3.28 2.13
N ASN A 123 -4.05 -2.20 1.55
CA ASN A 123 -4.64 -1.08 2.25
C ASN A 123 -6.14 -0.98 1.95
N SER A 124 -6.96 -0.92 2.99
CA SER A 124 -8.40 -0.63 2.93
C SER A 124 -8.79 0.54 3.82
N GLY A 125 -7.80 1.26 4.40
CA GLY A 125 -7.98 2.42 5.28
C GLY A 125 -7.19 3.65 4.82
N PRO A 126 -7.03 4.65 5.70
CA PRO A 126 -6.16 5.80 5.44
C PRO A 126 -4.69 5.39 5.54
N PHE A 127 -3.94 5.58 4.46
CA PHE A 127 -2.50 5.35 4.40
C PHE A 127 -1.79 6.64 4.02
N LYS A 128 -0.98 7.21 4.92
CA LYS A 128 -0.21 8.42 4.69
C LYS A 128 1.27 8.08 4.60
N ASN A 129 1.86 8.27 3.42
CA ASN A 129 3.30 8.17 3.21
C ASN A 129 3.93 9.55 3.23
N ILE A 130 4.74 9.86 4.23
CA ILE A 130 5.54 11.10 4.32
C ILE A 130 7.02 10.79 4.06
N GLY A 131 7.48 9.63 4.50
CA GLY A 131 8.84 9.14 4.24
C GLY A 131 8.95 8.40 2.91
N GLU A 132 9.69 7.30 2.92
CA GLU A 132 9.93 6.46 1.75
C GLU A 132 9.17 5.14 1.85
N LEU A 133 8.54 4.74 0.75
CA LEU A 133 7.99 3.40 0.54
C LEU A 133 8.57 2.85 -0.76
N THR A 134 9.38 1.81 -0.65
CA THR A 134 9.93 1.08 -1.79
C THR A 134 9.39 -0.35 -1.79
N SER A 135 8.84 -0.78 -2.93
CA SER A 135 8.31 -2.13 -3.08
C SER A 135 8.72 -2.79 -4.40
N SER A 136 9.21 -4.02 -4.31
CA SER A 136 9.39 -4.91 -5.46
C SER A 136 8.29 -5.99 -5.54
N GLY A 137 7.31 -5.93 -4.63
CA GLY A 137 6.21 -6.87 -4.54
C GLY A 137 4.89 -6.27 -5.02
N THR A 138 3.81 -6.51 -4.27
CA THR A 138 2.46 -6.05 -4.64
C THR A 138 1.96 -5.01 -3.64
N ILE A 139 1.49 -3.88 -4.15
CA ILE A 139 0.74 -2.88 -3.39
C ILE A 139 -0.70 -2.88 -3.92
N THR A 140 -1.65 -3.23 -3.06
CA THR A 140 -3.08 -3.18 -3.35
C THR A 140 -3.74 -2.13 -2.49
N ASN A 141 -4.35 -1.13 -3.12
CA ASN A 141 -5.25 -0.19 -2.45
C ASN A 141 -6.69 -0.59 -2.78
N GLY A 142 -7.38 -1.17 -1.81
CA GLY A 142 -8.76 -1.64 -1.93
C GLY A 142 -9.77 -0.50 -2.09
N PRO A 143 -11.05 -0.80 -2.36
CA PRO A 143 -12.05 0.19 -2.73
C PRO A 143 -12.28 1.31 -1.72
N THR A 144 -12.09 1.01 -0.43
CA THR A 144 -12.22 1.98 0.68
C THR A 144 -10.88 2.61 1.07
N GLY A 145 -9.78 2.11 0.52
CA GLY A 145 -8.44 2.57 0.85
C GLY A 145 -8.14 3.94 0.24
N VAL A 146 -7.43 4.76 1.00
CA VAL A 146 -6.94 6.06 0.56
C VAL A 146 -5.44 6.12 0.80
N ILE A 147 -4.65 6.16 -0.27
CA ILE A 147 -3.21 6.42 -0.17
C ILE A 147 -2.98 7.91 -0.40
N LYS A 148 -2.38 8.58 0.58
CA LYS A 148 -1.88 9.95 0.49
C LYS A 148 -0.36 9.91 0.51
N ASN A 149 0.28 10.14 -0.63
CA ASN A 149 1.72 10.18 -0.78
C ASN A 149 2.22 11.62 -0.79
N GLU A 150 2.90 12.03 0.27
CA GLU A 150 3.58 13.32 0.45
C GLU A 150 5.12 13.15 0.49
N GLY A 151 5.62 11.93 0.34
CA GLY A 151 7.04 11.59 0.22
C GLY A 151 7.30 10.77 -1.04
N TYR A 152 8.11 9.72 -0.92
CA TYR A 152 8.49 8.87 -2.05
C TYR A 152 7.76 7.52 -2.00
N LEU A 153 7.06 7.17 -3.07
CA LEU A 153 6.51 5.84 -3.31
C LEU A 153 7.12 5.29 -4.58
N THR A 154 8.02 4.32 -4.45
CA THR A 154 8.71 3.67 -5.56
C THR A 154 8.27 2.21 -5.65
N SER A 155 7.80 1.77 -6.82
CA SER A 155 7.46 0.38 -7.07
C SER A 155 8.08 -0.14 -8.35
N THR A 156 8.83 -1.25 -8.23
CA THR A 156 9.27 -2.06 -9.36
C THR A 156 8.35 -3.26 -9.60
N GLY A 157 7.44 -3.54 -8.67
CA GLY A 157 6.46 -4.61 -8.75
C GLY A 157 5.10 -4.13 -9.27
N VAL A 158 4.02 -4.56 -8.63
CA VAL A 158 2.64 -4.28 -9.07
C VAL A 158 1.95 -3.34 -8.08
N ILE A 159 1.44 -2.20 -8.58
CA ILE A 159 0.49 -1.34 -7.88
C ILE A 159 -0.89 -1.55 -8.52
N THR A 160 -1.86 -1.99 -7.73
CA THR A 160 -3.27 -2.02 -8.14
C THR A 160 -4.09 -1.18 -7.19
N THR A 161 -4.77 -0.16 -7.71
CA THR A 161 -5.66 0.67 -6.91
C THR A 161 -7.08 0.62 -7.43
N SER A 162 -7.96 0.20 -6.53
CA SER A 162 -9.41 0.35 -6.63
C SER A 162 -9.94 1.39 -5.64
N GLY A 163 -9.08 1.92 -4.76
CA GLY A 163 -9.35 3.07 -3.90
C GLY A 163 -8.71 4.35 -4.44
N ALA A 164 -8.77 5.42 -3.64
CA ALA A 164 -8.22 6.72 -4.03
C ALA A 164 -6.71 6.79 -3.79
N ILE A 165 -5.98 7.42 -4.72
CA ILE A 165 -4.59 7.84 -4.53
C ILE A 165 -4.50 9.36 -4.68
N LYS A 166 -3.84 10.01 -3.72
CA LYS A 166 -3.45 11.41 -3.79
C LYS A 166 -1.93 11.51 -3.68
N VAL A 167 -1.29 12.01 -4.73
CA VAL A 167 0.11 12.45 -4.71
C VAL A 167 0.11 13.94 -4.39
N GLY A 168 0.64 14.31 -3.23
CA GLY A 168 0.74 15.69 -2.76
C GLY A 168 1.81 16.48 -3.49
N VAL A 169 1.96 17.75 -3.13
CA VAL A 169 2.88 18.68 -3.82
C VAL A 169 4.34 18.27 -3.71
N ASP A 170 4.73 17.72 -2.57
CA ASP A 170 6.08 17.17 -2.34
C ASP A 170 6.14 15.66 -2.65
N GLY A 171 5.00 15.09 -3.06
CA GLY A 171 4.86 13.67 -3.32
C GLY A 171 5.44 13.25 -4.67
N VAL A 172 6.16 12.14 -4.65
CA VAL A 172 6.70 11.49 -5.84
C VAL A 172 6.25 10.03 -5.88
N LEU A 173 5.58 9.63 -6.96
CA LEU A 173 5.22 8.24 -7.23
C LEU A 173 5.98 7.75 -8.46
N ILE A 174 6.81 6.73 -8.28
CA ILE A 174 7.60 6.11 -9.35
C ILE A 174 7.13 4.66 -9.52
N SER A 175 6.72 4.29 -10.73
CA SER A 175 6.37 2.91 -11.07
C SER A 175 7.11 2.45 -12.32
N SER A 176 8.05 1.53 -12.14
CA SER A 176 8.74 0.85 -13.26
C SER A 176 8.18 -0.54 -13.57
N GLY A 177 7.29 -1.06 -12.72
CA GLY A 177 6.53 -2.28 -12.98
C GLY A 177 5.14 -2.00 -13.56
N THR A 178 4.11 -2.62 -13.01
CA THR A 178 2.71 -2.41 -13.45
C THR A 178 1.97 -1.52 -12.46
N PHE A 179 1.38 -0.43 -12.95
CA PHE A 179 0.47 0.42 -12.20
C PHE A 179 -0.91 0.38 -12.86
N THR A 180 -1.92 -0.12 -12.13
CA THR A 180 -3.32 -0.11 -12.55
C THR A 180 -4.13 0.80 -11.64
N ASN A 181 -4.72 1.85 -12.20
CA ASN A 181 -5.63 2.74 -11.50
C ASN A 181 -7.06 2.57 -12.02
N SER A 182 -7.96 2.12 -11.14
CA SER A 182 -9.37 1.91 -11.44
C SER A 182 -10.30 2.91 -10.77
N LEU A 183 -9.80 3.79 -9.89
CA LEU A 183 -10.59 4.83 -9.21
C LEU A 183 -9.88 6.18 -9.26
N ASN A 184 -10.12 7.06 -8.28
CA ASN A 184 -9.66 8.43 -8.30
C ASN A 184 -8.15 8.52 -8.08
N LEU A 185 -7.44 9.10 -9.04
CA LEU A 185 -6.04 9.50 -8.90
C LEU A 185 -5.94 11.02 -8.96
N VAL A 186 -5.42 11.63 -7.90
CA VAL A 186 -5.15 13.06 -7.85
C VAL A 186 -3.66 13.27 -7.76
N ASN A 187 -3.08 13.93 -8.76
CA ASN A 187 -1.68 14.29 -8.78
C ASN A 187 -1.51 15.80 -8.58
N SER A 188 -0.86 16.19 -7.50
CA SER A 188 -0.38 17.56 -7.26
C SER A 188 1.14 17.66 -7.19
N GLY A 189 1.86 16.55 -7.39
CA GLY A 189 3.31 16.49 -7.44
C GLY A 189 3.78 15.74 -8.68
N THR A 190 4.66 14.76 -8.51
CA THR A 190 5.23 14.02 -9.65
C THR A 190 4.81 12.57 -9.68
N ILE A 191 4.32 12.12 -10.84
CA ILE A 191 4.15 10.71 -11.18
C ILE A 191 5.08 10.36 -12.32
N MET A 192 5.91 9.33 -12.16
CA MET A 192 6.79 8.81 -13.20
C MET A 192 6.51 7.34 -13.45
N THR A 193 6.21 6.98 -14.70
CA THR A 193 5.92 5.61 -15.09
C THR A 193 6.83 5.17 -16.23
N SER A 194 7.69 4.19 -15.99
CA SER A 194 8.56 3.59 -17.01
C SER A 194 8.18 2.14 -17.37
N GLY A 195 7.26 1.54 -16.61
CA GLY A 195 6.67 0.24 -16.92
C GLY A 195 5.33 0.39 -17.65
N THR A 196 4.31 -0.34 -17.19
CA THR A 196 2.94 -0.22 -17.71
C THR A 196 2.06 0.56 -16.75
N PHE A 197 1.47 1.66 -17.21
CA PHE A 197 0.42 2.38 -16.53
C PHE A 197 -0.92 2.19 -17.25
N THR A 198 -1.88 1.54 -16.61
CA THR A 198 -3.25 1.40 -17.09
C THR A 198 -4.19 2.22 -16.23
N ASN A 199 -4.84 3.20 -16.83
CA ASN A 199 -5.84 4.04 -16.17
C ASN A 199 -7.24 3.77 -16.72
N SER A 200 -8.11 3.29 -15.85
CA SER A 200 -9.55 3.14 -16.08
C SER A 200 -10.41 3.95 -15.10
N GLY A 201 -9.79 4.65 -14.14
CA GLY A 201 -10.44 5.60 -13.24
C GLY A 201 -10.23 7.07 -13.64
N PRO A 202 -10.96 8.02 -13.04
CA PRO A 202 -10.75 9.44 -13.29
C PRO A 202 -9.43 9.94 -12.69
N VAL A 203 -8.72 10.79 -13.44
CA VAL A 203 -7.46 11.41 -13.03
C VAL A 203 -7.59 12.93 -13.03
N MET A 204 -7.17 13.56 -11.94
CA MET A 204 -6.94 15.01 -11.87
C MET A 204 -5.44 15.25 -11.78
N ASN A 205 -4.84 15.77 -12.85
CA ASN A 205 -3.44 16.11 -12.88
C ASN A 205 -3.25 17.62 -12.76
N PHE A 206 -2.75 18.08 -11.63
CA PHE A 206 -2.42 19.48 -11.37
C PHE A 206 -0.95 19.81 -11.60
N ASP A 207 -0.08 18.80 -11.67
CA ASP A 207 1.36 18.97 -11.88
C ASP A 207 1.86 17.95 -12.92
N THR A 208 2.89 17.16 -12.67
CA THR A 208 3.61 16.49 -13.74
C THR A 208 3.41 14.97 -13.72
N ILE A 209 2.99 14.43 -14.87
CA ILE A 209 3.05 13.00 -15.17
C ILE A 209 4.11 12.79 -16.26
N LEU A 210 5.14 12.02 -15.96
CA LEU A 210 6.16 11.60 -16.91
C LEU A 210 5.91 10.15 -17.32
N ASN A 211 5.71 9.93 -18.61
CA ASN A 211 5.62 8.59 -19.18
C ASN A 211 6.90 8.25 -19.94
N ASP A 212 7.58 7.20 -19.52
CA ASP A 212 8.73 6.59 -20.20
C ASP A 212 8.47 5.10 -20.52
N GLY A 213 7.21 4.68 -20.47
CA GLY A 213 6.79 3.32 -20.74
C GLY A 213 5.46 3.27 -21.49
N LEU A 214 4.63 2.26 -21.21
CA LEU A 214 3.31 2.13 -21.81
C LEU A 214 2.25 2.78 -20.92
N PHE A 215 1.60 3.84 -21.41
CA PHE A 215 0.46 4.45 -20.75
C PHE A 215 -0.81 4.22 -21.57
N SER A 216 -1.73 3.41 -21.03
CA SER A 216 -3.09 3.23 -21.56
C SER A 216 -4.11 3.96 -20.71
N ASN A 217 -4.88 4.85 -21.34
CA ASN A 217 -6.00 5.55 -20.69
C ASN A 217 -7.32 5.20 -21.38
N SER A 218 -8.28 4.71 -20.61
CA SER A 218 -9.65 4.42 -21.06
C SER A 218 -10.73 5.27 -20.37
N ASN A 219 -10.34 6.19 -19.48
CA ASN A 219 -11.25 7.09 -18.78
C ASN A 219 -10.83 8.56 -18.97
N THR A 220 -11.28 9.46 -18.11
CA THR A 220 -11.04 10.90 -18.21
C THR A 220 -9.83 11.30 -17.38
N ILE A 221 -8.89 11.96 -18.02
CA ILE A 221 -7.80 12.69 -17.40
C ILE A 221 -8.10 14.18 -17.59
N THR A 222 -8.29 14.89 -16.48
CA THR A 222 -8.37 16.35 -16.50
C THR A 222 -6.99 16.88 -16.17
N ASN A 223 -6.30 17.40 -17.19
CA ASN A 223 -4.89 17.77 -17.12
C ASN A 223 -4.72 19.29 -17.05
N TRP A 224 -4.58 19.84 -15.84
CA TRP A 224 -4.19 21.23 -15.61
C TRP A 224 -2.67 21.43 -15.60
N GLY A 225 -1.91 20.38 -15.30
CA GLY A 225 -0.45 20.40 -15.33
C GLY A 225 0.11 19.92 -16.67
N ASN A 226 1.17 19.10 -16.59
CA ASN A 226 1.88 18.54 -17.74
C ASN A 226 1.76 17.01 -17.78
N ILE A 227 1.53 16.47 -18.97
CA ILE A 227 1.77 15.06 -19.27
C ILE A 227 2.88 15.03 -20.32
N LEU A 228 4.05 14.56 -19.91
CA LEU A 228 5.25 14.48 -20.75
C LEU A 228 5.44 13.04 -21.20
N ASN A 229 5.33 12.78 -22.50
CA ASN A 229 5.69 11.49 -23.07
C ASN A 229 7.15 11.55 -23.53
N LEU A 230 8.01 10.79 -22.85
CA LEU A 230 9.44 10.69 -23.14
C LEU A 230 9.67 9.79 -24.35
N CYS A 231 10.92 9.73 -24.81
CA CYS A 231 11.29 9.03 -26.04
C CYS A 231 11.01 7.52 -26.06
N SER A 232 11.08 6.86 -24.90
CA SER A 232 10.71 5.44 -24.77
C SER A 232 9.21 5.24 -24.50
N GLY A 233 8.49 6.33 -24.22
CA GLY A 233 7.10 6.31 -23.83
C GLY A 233 6.14 6.18 -25.02
N SER A 234 5.04 5.48 -24.79
CA SER A 234 3.90 5.41 -25.70
C SER A 234 2.60 5.63 -24.92
N ILE A 235 1.73 6.50 -25.45
CA ILE A 235 0.41 6.77 -24.88
C ILE A 235 -0.67 6.29 -25.83
N THR A 236 -1.52 5.37 -25.35
CA THR A 236 -2.76 5.00 -26.02
C THR A 236 -3.93 5.55 -25.21
N ASN A 237 -4.73 6.41 -25.84
CA ASN A 237 -5.90 7.00 -25.20
C ASN A 237 -7.17 6.62 -25.96
N SER A 238 -7.99 5.74 -25.37
CA SER A 238 -9.36 5.47 -25.80
C SER A 238 -10.40 6.24 -24.98
N GLY A 239 -9.98 6.90 -23.89
CA GLY A 239 -10.78 7.82 -23.10
C GLY A 239 -10.59 9.28 -23.52
N THR A 240 -10.56 10.19 -22.55
CA THR A 240 -10.40 11.64 -22.77
C THR A 240 -9.22 12.19 -21.99
N ILE A 241 -8.42 13.05 -22.63
CA ILE A 241 -7.45 13.92 -21.98
C ILE A 241 -7.88 15.36 -22.25
N ALA A 242 -8.34 16.06 -21.22
CA ALA A 242 -8.92 17.39 -21.31
C ALA A 242 -7.97 18.49 -20.81
N ILE A 243 -8.24 19.73 -21.22
CA ILE A 243 -7.51 20.97 -20.87
C ILE A 243 -6.14 21.07 -21.55
N HIS A 244 -5.08 20.53 -20.97
CA HIS A 244 -3.76 20.52 -21.60
C HIS A 244 -3.51 19.17 -22.31
N LYS A 245 -2.99 19.26 -23.54
CA LYS A 245 -2.61 18.08 -24.33
C LYS A 245 -1.34 17.43 -23.79
N VAL A 246 -1.11 16.19 -24.20
CA VAL A 246 0.18 15.51 -24.01
C VAL A 246 1.28 16.27 -24.77
N ILE A 247 2.45 16.40 -24.13
CA ILE A 247 3.66 16.94 -24.73
C ILE A 247 4.56 15.77 -25.09
N GLU A 248 4.73 15.54 -26.39
CA GLU A 248 5.69 14.58 -26.91
C GLU A 248 7.08 15.22 -26.90
N LEU A 249 7.99 14.66 -26.08
CA LEU A 249 9.37 15.17 -25.99
C LEU A 249 10.33 14.46 -26.96
N CYS A 250 9.84 13.44 -27.67
CA CYS A 250 10.54 12.88 -28.79
C CYS A 250 10.02 13.51 -30.08
N ILE A 251 10.89 14.26 -30.77
CA ILE A 251 10.62 14.82 -32.09
C ILE A 251 11.03 13.76 -33.11
N ALA A 252 10.14 13.45 -34.06
CA ALA A 252 10.46 12.66 -35.24
C ALA A 252 11.52 13.36 -36.12
#